data_AF-A0A956YRZ7-F1
#
_entry.id   AF-A0A956YRZ7-F1
#
_cell.length_a   1.000
_cell.length_b   1.000
_cell.length_c   1.000
_cell.angle_alpha   90.00
_cell.angle_beta   90.00
_cell.angle_gamma   90.00
#
_symmetry.space_group_name_H-M   'P 1'
#
loop_
_entity.id
_entity.type
_entity.pdbx_description
1 polymer ?
#
loop_
_entity_poly.entity_id
_entity_poly.type
_entity_poly.pdbx_seq_one_letter_code
_entity_poly.pdbx_strand_id
1 'polypeptide(L)'
;MSKIVWINRGQSDGFDAAYGSRAWAARQLVDISIADWEFVIQNFNYSDPSHANEYQLSIFAEDLSQNPRAQGAGGATDPGSIRVDADGKPFAATIKLDDDAAASIEGPWFIPEKWNKDFSSRDSDYCGKLTGVTGLDFYSVILHELGHAFGFAFPFPTRLAINDHLTSVDPSRPGTAVSALHNFVGGPAENPTLATFTGGHLWPGFNPNLPPGLVAYPNPYDLMSGVSQTRGLRKLISPLDARILRDAYDYTVWDPDDLPTLGTRPTYWTRFCTYYDLTLPAGVGCVIHHGDRSAPMLDPIADMTVKPGSVLTFRATARDANPGQALNFSLDPGGPAGATIHANTGEFRWVLPNVPTKASFTVRASDGFLSDTVTFAIVTNNVLLIDNRNVVTTRNVDAGE
;
A
#
# COMPACT_ATOMS: atom_id res chain seq x y z
N MET A 1 -5.05 -17.53 3.89
CA MET A 1 -4.60 -16.30 4.57
C MET A 1 -5.70 -15.28 4.42
N SER A 2 -5.80 -14.33 5.36
CA SER A 2 -6.69 -13.18 5.23
C SER A 2 -6.41 -12.46 3.93
N LYS A 3 -7.44 -11.82 3.40
CA LYS A 3 -7.32 -10.91 2.27
C LYS A 3 -7.93 -9.58 2.67
N ILE A 4 -7.11 -8.58 2.90
CA ILE A 4 -7.55 -7.22 3.25
C ILE A 4 -7.48 -6.37 1.99
N VAL A 5 -8.62 -5.92 1.50
CA VAL A 5 -8.75 -5.26 0.19
C VAL A 5 -9.04 -3.79 0.38
N TRP A 6 -8.12 -2.93 -0.07
CA TRP A 6 -8.37 -1.50 -0.20
C TRP A 6 -9.14 -1.21 -1.49
N ILE A 7 -10.46 -1.09 -1.39
CA ILE A 7 -11.36 -1.14 -2.56
C ILE A 7 -11.35 0.13 -3.42
N ASN A 8 -11.02 1.29 -2.85
CA ASN A 8 -11.01 2.58 -3.55
C ASN A 8 -9.60 3.09 -3.86
N ARG A 9 -8.57 2.26 -3.66
CA ARG A 9 -7.16 2.58 -3.88
C ARG A 9 -6.91 3.13 -5.28
N GLY A 10 -6.24 4.28 -5.38
CA GLY A 10 -5.84 4.92 -6.64
C GLY A 10 -6.99 5.43 -7.52
N GLN A 11 -8.24 5.32 -7.06
CA GLN A 11 -9.42 5.76 -7.81
C GLN A 11 -10.09 6.93 -7.11
N SER A 12 -10.85 6.65 -6.06
CA SER A 12 -11.61 7.63 -5.28
C SER A 12 -11.11 7.70 -3.84
N ASP A 13 -9.81 7.48 -3.62
CA ASP A 13 -9.19 7.57 -2.30
C ASP A 13 -8.82 9.00 -1.89
N GLY A 14 -8.76 9.95 -2.83
CA GLY A 14 -8.44 11.36 -2.54
C GLY A 14 -6.96 11.63 -2.26
N PHE A 15 -6.08 10.62 -2.31
CA PHE A 15 -4.67 10.75 -1.91
C PHE A 15 -3.90 11.74 -2.80
N ASP A 16 -4.19 11.79 -4.10
CA ASP A 16 -3.52 12.73 -5.02
C ASP A 16 -3.86 14.18 -4.69
N ALA A 17 -5.09 14.45 -4.27
CA ALA A 17 -5.53 15.77 -3.86
C ALA A 17 -4.95 16.18 -2.50
N ALA A 18 -4.97 15.27 -1.52
CA ALA A 18 -4.50 15.52 -0.16
C ALA A 18 -2.97 15.62 -0.07
N TYR A 19 -2.23 14.71 -0.71
CA TYR A 19 -0.79 14.53 -0.48
C TYR A 19 0.09 14.93 -1.68
N GLY A 20 -0.50 15.24 -2.84
CA GLY A 20 0.21 15.69 -4.03
C GLY A 20 1.34 14.73 -4.43
N SER A 21 2.58 15.25 -4.54
CA SER A 21 3.75 14.44 -4.92
C SER A 21 4.08 13.32 -3.93
N ARG A 22 3.55 13.35 -2.70
CA ARG A 22 3.73 12.31 -1.69
C ARG A 22 2.62 11.25 -1.69
N ALA A 23 1.57 11.41 -2.50
CA ALA A 23 0.44 10.47 -2.56
C ALA A 23 0.86 9.03 -2.79
N TRP A 24 1.84 8.83 -3.68
CA TRP A 24 2.44 7.53 -3.95
C TRP A 24 3.04 6.90 -2.69
N ALA A 25 3.82 7.67 -1.90
CA ALA A 25 4.49 7.16 -0.71
C ALA A 25 3.46 6.88 0.40
N ALA A 26 2.47 7.75 0.55
CA ALA A 26 1.36 7.54 1.48
C ALA A 26 0.58 6.25 1.16
N ARG A 27 0.22 6.01 -0.11
CA ARG A 27 -0.45 4.75 -0.53
C ARG A 27 0.41 3.52 -0.22
N GLN A 28 1.72 3.60 -0.43
CA GLN A 28 2.61 2.48 -0.09
C GLN A 28 2.70 2.21 1.43
N LEU A 29 2.60 3.24 2.27
CA LEU A 29 2.57 3.03 3.71
C LEU A 29 1.24 2.42 4.16
N VAL A 30 0.13 2.74 3.48
CA VAL A 30 -1.15 2.05 3.68
C VAL A 30 -1.04 0.58 3.27
N ASP A 31 -0.48 0.31 2.09
CA ASP A 31 -0.23 -1.04 1.57
C ASP A 31 0.59 -1.88 2.58
N ILE A 32 1.69 -1.32 3.11
CA ILE A 32 2.51 -1.98 4.13
C ILE A 32 1.71 -2.23 5.42
N SER A 33 0.92 -1.26 5.86
CA SER A 33 0.10 -1.39 7.07
C SER A 33 -0.97 -2.48 6.92
N ILE A 34 -1.56 -2.61 5.72
CA ILE A 34 -2.49 -3.69 5.38
C ILE A 34 -1.78 -5.04 5.46
N ALA A 35 -0.64 -5.17 4.81
CA ALA A 35 0.13 -6.41 4.83
C ALA A 35 0.58 -6.81 6.24
N ASP A 36 0.94 -5.83 7.09
CA ASP A 36 1.29 -6.06 8.50
C ASP A 36 0.12 -6.71 9.24
N TRP A 37 -1.10 -6.23 9.02
CA TRP A 37 -2.29 -6.86 9.58
C TRP A 37 -2.63 -8.20 8.93
N GLU A 38 -2.39 -8.41 7.63
CA GLU A 38 -2.53 -9.74 6.99
C GLU A 38 -1.52 -10.77 7.52
N PHE A 39 -0.33 -10.30 7.93
CA PHE A 39 0.66 -11.14 8.60
C PHE A 39 0.19 -11.55 10.00
N VAL A 40 -0.43 -10.64 10.74
CA VAL A 40 -0.92 -10.95 12.08
C VAL A 40 -2.22 -11.75 12.04
N ILE A 41 -3.19 -11.37 11.21
CA ILE A 41 -4.49 -12.04 11.10
C ILE A 41 -4.42 -13.05 9.97
N GLN A 42 -4.03 -14.29 10.23
CA GLN A 42 -3.95 -15.32 9.20
C GLN A 42 -5.32 -15.77 8.67
N ASN A 43 -6.36 -15.67 9.50
CA ASN A 43 -7.74 -15.96 9.10
C ASN A 43 -8.73 -15.24 10.02
N PHE A 44 -9.68 -14.52 9.44
CA PHE A 44 -10.81 -13.93 10.15
C PHE A 44 -11.84 -14.97 10.61
N ASN A 45 -11.80 -16.19 10.06
CA ASN A 45 -12.73 -17.29 10.37
C ASN A 45 -14.20 -16.87 10.24
N TYR A 46 -14.54 -16.12 9.19
CA TYR A 46 -15.93 -15.79 8.88
C TYR A 46 -16.73 -17.06 8.58
N SER A 47 -17.92 -17.16 9.15
CA SER A 47 -18.87 -18.22 8.82
C SER A 47 -19.59 -17.96 7.49
N ASP A 48 -19.66 -16.70 7.06
CA ASP A 48 -20.30 -16.28 5.82
C ASP A 48 -19.39 -16.53 4.59
N PRO A 49 -19.77 -17.41 3.67
CA PRO A 49 -18.98 -17.69 2.47
C PRO A 49 -18.95 -16.54 1.47
N SER A 50 -19.84 -15.52 1.53
CA SER A 50 -19.81 -14.41 0.57
C SER A 50 -18.66 -13.44 0.78
N HIS A 51 -17.98 -13.52 1.93
CA HIS A 51 -16.80 -12.69 2.26
C HIS A 51 -15.64 -13.60 2.70
N ALA A 52 -15.46 -14.77 2.06
CA ALA A 52 -14.56 -15.84 2.50
C ALA A 52 -13.14 -15.34 2.82
N ASN A 53 -12.92 -15.03 4.11
CA ASN A 53 -11.70 -14.46 4.66
C ASN A 53 -11.23 -13.15 3.98
N GLU A 54 -12.16 -12.39 3.39
CA GLU A 54 -11.91 -11.10 2.75
C GLU A 54 -12.48 -9.96 3.59
N TYR A 55 -11.63 -8.99 3.94
CA TYR A 55 -12.02 -7.75 4.62
C TYR A 55 -11.96 -6.58 3.64
N GLN A 56 -13.03 -5.79 3.55
CA GLN A 56 -13.13 -4.66 2.61
C GLN A 56 -12.91 -3.30 3.27
N LEU A 57 -11.91 -2.55 2.82
CA LEU A 57 -11.56 -1.22 3.32
C LEU A 57 -11.79 -0.16 2.26
N SER A 58 -12.55 0.87 2.62
CA SER A 58 -12.49 2.17 1.94
C SER A 58 -11.57 3.10 2.73
N ILE A 59 -10.54 3.65 2.12
CA ILE A 59 -9.64 4.59 2.78
C ILE A 59 -9.65 5.90 2.00
N PHE A 60 -9.94 6.99 2.68
CA PHE A 60 -10.02 8.33 2.10
C PHE A 60 -8.99 9.26 2.74
N ALA A 61 -8.36 10.10 1.94
CA ALA A 61 -7.59 11.25 2.40
C ALA A 61 -8.38 12.53 2.11
N GLU A 62 -8.68 13.31 3.15
CA GLU A 62 -9.49 14.53 3.09
C GLU A 62 -9.08 15.49 4.21
N ASP A 63 -9.48 16.77 4.11
CA ASP A 63 -9.27 17.75 5.19
C ASP A 63 -10.16 17.39 6.39
N LEU A 64 -9.52 17.02 7.50
CA LEU A 64 -10.19 16.66 8.74
C LEU A 64 -10.10 17.76 9.81
N SER A 65 -9.63 18.96 9.47
CA SER A 65 -9.49 20.08 10.42
C SER A 65 -10.77 20.44 11.16
N GLN A 66 -11.93 20.26 10.50
CA GLN A 66 -13.25 20.49 11.11
C GLN A 66 -13.88 19.22 11.71
N ASN A 67 -13.25 18.06 11.59
CA ASN A 67 -13.77 16.81 12.12
C ASN A 67 -13.39 16.64 13.61
N PRO A 68 -14.35 16.74 14.54
CA PRO A 68 -14.06 16.67 15.97
C PRO A 68 -13.51 15.32 16.44
N ARG A 69 -13.60 14.26 15.62
CA ARG A 69 -13.04 12.93 15.93
C ARG A 69 -11.58 12.77 15.52
N ALA A 70 -11.13 13.54 14.53
CA ALA A 70 -9.79 13.44 13.96
C ALA A 70 -8.89 14.62 14.36
N GLN A 71 -9.43 15.64 15.05
CA GLN A 71 -8.70 16.82 15.51
C GLN A 71 -7.42 16.43 16.25
N GLY A 72 -6.31 16.50 15.52
CA GLY A 72 -4.96 16.25 15.98
C GLY A 72 -4.49 14.80 16.06
N ALA A 73 -5.35 13.83 15.74
CA ALA A 73 -5.01 12.40 15.69
C ALA A 73 -4.55 11.93 14.30
N GLY A 74 -4.78 12.74 13.26
CA GLY A 74 -4.36 12.48 11.88
C GLY A 74 -5.24 11.46 11.13
N GLY A 75 -5.99 10.60 11.83
CA GLY A 75 -6.88 9.64 11.20
C GLY A 75 -8.09 9.35 12.06
N ALA A 76 -9.09 8.74 11.44
CA ALA A 76 -10.23 8.15 12.13
C ALA A 76 -10.89 7.07 11.26
N THR A 77 -11.08 5.91 11.85
CA THR A 77 -12.01 4.90 11.36
C THR A 77 -13.42 5.35 11.65
N ASP A 78 -14.30 5.39 10.65
CA ASP A 78 -15.71 5.74 10.84
C ASP A 78 -16.46 4.54 11.45
N PRO A 79 -16.87 4.59 12.73
CA PRO A 79 -17.56 3.46 13.35
C PRO A 79 -18.88 3.12 12.67
N GLY A 80 -19.58 4.10 12.07
CA GLY A 80 -20.84 3.88 11.36
C GLY A 80 -20.66 3.14 10.03
N SER A 81 -19.43 3.07 9.53
CA SER A 81 -19.09 2.36 8.30
C SER A 81 -18.74 0.89 8.52
N ILE A 82 -18.51 0.47 9.77
CA ILE A 82 -18.15 -0.90 10.09
C ILE A 82 -19.34 -1.81 9.76
N ARG A 83 -19.08 -2.90 9.06
CA ARG A 83 -20.04 -3.97 8.76
C ARG A 83 -19.58 -5.24 9.44
N VAL A 84 -20.51 -5.95 10.06
CA VAL A 84 -20.25 -7.19 10.80
C VAL A 84 -21.06 -8.32 10.21
N ASP A 85 -20.50 -9.52 10.23
CA ASP A 85 -21.19 -10.74 9.80
C ASP A 85 -22.23 -11.20 10.85
N ALA A 86 -22.85 -12.35 10.62
CA ALA A 86 -23.85 -12.90 11.53
C ALA A 86 -23.31 -13.25 12.93
N ASP A 87 -22.00 -13.49 13.03
CA ASP A 87 -21.30 -13.78 14.29
C ASP A 87 -20.76 -12.51 14.97
N GLY A 88 -21.01 -11.34 14.38
CA GLY A 88 -20.54 -10.06 14.90
C GLY A 88 -19.11 -9.71 14.52
N LYS A 89 -18.47 -10.45 13.59
CA LYS A 89 -17.10 -10.21 13.16
C LYS A 89 -17.05 -9.10 12.10
N PRO A 90 -16.24 -8.04 12.30
CA PRO A 90 -16.05 -7.00 11.29
C PRO A 90 -15.51 -7.57 9.97
N PHE A 91 -16.12 -7.19 8.85
CA PHE A 91 -15.67 -7.58 7.49
C PHE A 91 -15.55 -6.40 6.52
N ALA A 92 -16.03 -5.21 6.90
CA ALA A 92 -15.79 -4.01 6.10
C ALA A 92 -15.75 -2.75 6.98
N ALA A 93 -14.98 -1.74 6.57
CA ALA A 93 -14.94 -0.44 7.24
C ALA A 93 -14.46 0.68 6.29
N THR A 94 -14.65 1.91 6.73
CA THR A 94 -14.13 3.14 6.13
C THR A 94 -13.17 3.83 7.08
N ILE A 95 -12.01 4.21 6.57
CA ILE A 95 -10.99 5.00 7.27
C ILE A 95 -10.86 6.34 6.56
N LYS A 96 -10.75 7.42 7.34
CA LYS A 96 -10.48 8.77 6.88
C LYS A 96 -9.16 9.24 7.46
N LEU A 97 -8.31 9.82 6.62
CA LEU A 97 -7.00 10.34 6.96
C LEU A 97 -6.98 11.82 6.68
N ASP A 98 -6.36 12.57 7.58
CA ASP A 98 -6.16 14.00 7.45
C ASP A 98 -5.20 14.29 6.30
N ASP A 99 -5.35 15.42 5.64
CA ASP A 99 -4.54 15.81 4.49
C ASP A 99 -3.15 16.33 4.89
N ASP A 100 -3.05 17.04 6.01
CA ASP A 100 -1.80 17.60 6.49
C ASP A 100 -1.44 17.28 7.95
N ALA A 101 -2.41 16.79 8.74
CA ALA A 101 -2.27 16.61 10.19
C ALA A 101 -1.79 17.88 10.92
N ALA A 102 -2.04 19.08 10.36
CA ALA A 102 -1.56 20.34 10.91
C ALA A 102 -2.19 20.67 12.26
N ALA A 103 -3.39 20.15 12.53
CA ALA A 103 -4.06 20.25 13.83
C ALA A 103 -3.41 19.35 14.90
N SER A 104 -2.47 18.47 14.53
CA SER A 104 -1.78 17.59 15.49
C SER A 104 -0.81 18.36 16.38
N ILE A 105 -0.88 18.10 17.68
CA ILE A 105 0.08 18.61 18.67
C ILE A 105 1.52 18.11 18.41
N GLU A 106 1.65 17.00 17.67
CA GLU A 106 2.93 16.41 17.30
C GLU A 106 3.55 17.08 16.05
N GLY A 107 2.78 17.89 15.34
CA GLY A 107 3.13 18.52 14.08
C GLY A 107 2.57 17.76 12.86
N PRO A 108 2.82 18.28 11.65
CA PRO A 108 2.26 17.74 10.42
C PRO A 108 2.77 16.32 10.13
N TRP A 109 2.20 15.70 9.10
CA TRP A 109 2.59 14.34 8.70
C TRP A 109 4.09 14.13 8.49
N PHE A 110 4.60 13.06 9.11
CA PHE A 110 5.81 12.40 8.68
C PHE A 110 5.47 11.25 7.73
N ILE A 111 5.66 11.49 6.43
CA ILE A 111 5.56 10.47 5.37
C ILE A 111 6.99 10.18 4.87
N PRO A 112 7.62 9.08 5.29
CA PRO A 112 8.97 8.76 4.83
C PRO A 112 8.99 8.38 3.34
N GLU A 113 9.98 8.91 2.61
CA GLU A 113 10.26 8.48 1.23
C GLU A 113 10.88 7.08 1.17
N LYS A 114 11.47 6.61 2.28
CA LYS A 114 12.03 5.27 2.45
C LYS A 114 11.65 4.72 3.80
N TRP A 115 11.30 3.44 3.87
CA TRP A 115 11.01 2.80 5.14
C TRP A 115 12.18 2.94 6.12
N ASN A 116 11.93 3.57 7.27
CA ASN A 116 12.91 3.69 8.34
C ASN A 116 12.66 2.60 9.39
N LYS A 117 13.56 1.63 9.45
CA LYS A 117 13.56 0.54 10.44
C LYS A 117 14.41 0.86 11.67
N ASP A 118 15.22 1.91 11.62
CA ASP A 118 16.24 2.19 12.61
C ASP A 118 15.68 3.17 13.65
N PHE A 119 15.23 2.60 14.78
CA PHE A 119 14.85 3.37 15.94
C PHE A 119 16.09 3.96 16.63
N SER A 120 16.04 5.25 16.92
CA SER A 120 17.00 6.01 17.71
C SER A 120 17.00 5.61 19.18
N SER A 121 15.82 5.27 19.69
CA SER A 121 15.61 4.60 20.97
C SER A 121 14.56 3.52 20.79
N ARG A 122 14.89 2.29 21.18
CA ARG A 122 13.96 1.18 21.20
C ARG A 122 13.32 1.13 22.58
N ASP A 123 12.09 1.62 22.69
CA ASP A 123 11.32 1.58 23.94
C ASP A 123 10.77 0.17 24.17
N SER A 124 10.42 -0.55 23.08
CA SER A 124 10.09 -1.97 23.09
C SER A 124 10.31 -2.63 21.72
N ASP A 125 9.98 -3.91 21.60
CA ASP A 125 9.98 -4.61 20.32
C ASP A 125 8.94 -4.08 19.33
N TYR A 126 7.93 -3.36 19.83
CA TYR A 126 6.74 -2.90 19.11
C TYR A 126 6.61 -1.37 19.09
N CYS A 127 7.61 -0.64 19.61
CA CYS A 127 7.58 0.81 19.66
C CYS A 127 8.98 1.41 19.82
N GLY A 128 9.26 2.50 19.10
CA GLY A 128 10.52 3.22 19.22
C GLY A 128 10.51 4.58 18.53
N LYS A 129 11.47 5.43 18.89
CA LYS A 129 11.62 6.77 18.31
C LYS A 129 12.52 6.75 17.10
N LEU A 130 12.30 7.64 16.13
CA LEU A 130 13.16 7.85 14.98
C LEU A 130 14.07 9.07 15.20
N THR A 131 15.34 9.00 14.79
CA THR A 131 16.28 10.13 14.96
C THR A 131 15.94 11.24 13.97
N GLY A 132 15.83 12.48 14.45
CA GLY A 132 15.71 13.66 13.59
C GLY A 132 14.39 13.76 12.83
N VAL A 133 13.40 12.96 13.21
CA VAL A 133 12.05 13.00 12.66
C VAL A 133 11.15 13.80 13.61
N THR A 134 10.37 14.71 13.03
CA THR A 134 9.31 15.46 13.73
C THR A 134 7.99 15.27 12.99
N GLY A 135 6.89 15.38 13.71
CA GLY A 135 5.56 15.15 13.14
C GLY A 135 4.95 13.83 13.55
N LEU A 136 3.70 13.65 13.14
CA LEU A 136 2.90 12.45 13.37
C LEU A 136 3.30 11.36 12.36
N ASP A 137 3.67 10.16 12.83
CA ASP A 137 4.11 9.08 11.95
C ASP A 137 2.92 8.51 11.18
N PHE A 138 2.88 8.77 9.87
CA PHE A 138 1.76 8.40 9.01
C PHE A 138 1.45 6.90 9.11
N TYR A 139 2.49 6.07 9.02
CA TYR A 139 2.37 4.61 9.12
C TYR A 139 1.70 4.17 10.44
N SER A 140 2.16 4.69 11.58
CA SER A 140 1.59 4.33 12.89
C SER A 140 0.12 4.71 13.00
N VAL A 141 -0.29 5.84 12.39
CA VAL A 141 -1.72 6.22 12.36
C VAL A 141 -2.51 5.26 11.49
N ILE A 142 -2.05 4.89 10.30
CA ILE A 142 -2.78 3.93 9.46
C ILE A 142 -2.93 2.58 10.20
N LEU A 143 -1.84 2.08 10.76
CA LEU A 143 -1.81 0.81 11.46
C LEU A 143 -2.80 0.80 12.64
N HIS A 144 -2.91 1.94 13.33
CA HIS A 144 -3.84 2.16 14.44
C HIS A 144 -5.30 2.16 13.97
N GLU A 145 -5.61 2.91 12.92
CA GLU A 145 -6.98 2.96 12.36
C GLU A 145 -7.41 1.59 11.81
N LEU A 146 -6.49 0.85 11.19
CA LEU A 146 -6.76 -0.53 10.80
C LEU A 146 -7.12 -1.41 12.00
N GLY A 147 -6.47 -1.22 13.16
CA GLY A 147 -6.87 -1.88 14.40
C GLY A 147 -8.32 -1.57 14.80
N HIS A 148 -8.73 -0.31 14.75
CA HIS A 148 -10.13 0.06 14.97
C HIS A 148 -11.07 -0.62 13.96
N ALA A 149 -10.72 -0.65 12.68
CA ALA A 149 -11.50 -1.33 11.65
C ALA A 149 -11.69 -2.83 11.96
N PHE A 150 -10.62 -3.53 12.36
CA PHE A 150 -10.68 -4.98 12.60
C PHE A 150 -11.35 -5.40 13.90
N GLY A 151 -11.62 -4.45 14.80
CA GLY A 151 -12.48 -4.72 15.94
C GLY A 151 -12.19 -3.95 17.22
N PHE A 152 -11.23 -3.02 17.26
CA PHE A 152 -10.97 -2.20 18.44
C PHE A 152 -11.91 -0.96 18.56
N ALA A 153 -13.16 -1.01 18.08
CA ALA A 153 -14.02 0.19 17.96
C ALA A 153 -15.11 0.33 19.05
N PHE A 154 -15.32 1.56 19.56
CA PHE A 154 -16.41 1.95 20.47
C PHE A 154 -16.93 3.38 20.19
N PRO A 155 -18.25 3.70 20.32
CA PRO A 155 -19.43 2.84 20.30
C PRO A 155 -20.35 3.08 19.05
N PHE A 156 -21.33 2.19 18.83
CA PHE A 156 -22.60 2.34 18.04
C PHE A 156 -22.57 2.08 16.50
N PRO A 157 -23.72 1.72 15.85
CA PRO A 157 -25.08 1.40 16.36
C PRO A 157 -25.44 -0.09 16.32
N THR A 158 -24.57 -0.97 15.82
CA THR A 158 -24.76 -2.42 15.87
C THR A 158 -24.25 -2.95 17.20
N ARG A 159 -25.01 -3.88 17.80
CA ARG A 159 -24.79 -4.40 19.15
C ARG A 159 -23.57 -5.32 19.30
N LEU A 160 -22.69 -5.43 18.30
CA LEU A 160 -21.69 -6.50 18.21
C LEU A 160 -20.39 -5.98 17.63
N ALA A 161 -19.44 -5.61 18.48
CA ALA A 161 -18.06 -5.42 18.03
C ALA A 161 -17.16 -6.04 19.09
N ILE A 162 -16.53 -5.24 19.95
CA ILE A 162 -15.67 -5.75 21.02
C ILE A 162 -16.36 -5.66 22.40
N ASN A 163 -17.38 -4.80 22.53
CA ASN A 163 -18.15 -4.61 23.77
C ASN A 163 -18.71 -5.92 24.36
N ASP A 164 -19.20 -6.82 23.52
CA ASP A 164 -19.84 -8.08 23.96
C ASP A 164 -18.83 -9.09 24.50
N HIS A 165 -17.55 -8.84 24.24
CA HIS A 165 -16.43 -9.63 24.74
C HIS A 165 -15.81 -9.00 25.99
N LEU A 166 -16.35 -7.87 26.48
CA LEU A 166 -15.82 -7.18 27.67
C LEU A 166 -16.73 -7.32 28.88
N THR A 167 -16.12 -7.32 30.07
CA THR A 167 -16.82 -7.19 31.35
C THR A 167 -16.61 -5.80 31.92
N SER A 168 -17.70 -5.11 32.29
CA SER A 168 -17.61 -3.80 32.96
C SER A 168 -16.96 -3.92 34.33
N VAL A 169 -16.00 -3.04 34.62
CA VAL A 169 -15.32 -2.95 35.93
C VAL A 169 -15.84 -1.84 36.82
N ASP A 170 -16.77 -1.03 36.33
CA ASP A 170 -17.55 -0.10 37.15
C ASP A 170 -19.01 -0.06 36.68
N PRO A 171 -19.85 -0.98 37.18
CA PRO A 171 -21.27 -1.01 36.84
C PRO A 171 -22.04 0.22 37.35
N SER A 172 -21.47 0.98 38.30
CA SER A 172 -22.14 2.10 38.98
C SER A 172 -22.06 3.42 38.22
N ARG A 173 -21.20 3.50 37.19
CA ARG A 173 -21.06 4.65 36.30
C ARG A 173 -21.33 4.27 34.83
N PRO A 174 -22.60 4.00 34.47
CA PRO A 174 -22.97 3.78 33.07
C PRO A 174 -22.65 5.05 32.27
N GLY A 175 -21.65 4.98 31.38
CA GLY A 175 -21.24 6.08 30.50
C GLY A 175 -19.86 6.69 30.75
N THR A 176 -19.12 6.30 31.80
CA THR A 176 -17.68 6.64 31.95
C THR A 176 -16.77 5.48 31.54
N ALA A 177 -17.27 4.63 30.64
CA ALA A 177 -16.95 3.21 30.61
C ALA A 177 -15.44 2.93 30.45
N VAL A 178 -14.86 2.45 31.53
CA VAL A 178 -13.66 1.62 31.47
C VAL A 178 -14.17 0.21 31.64
N SER A 179 -13.86 -0.64 30.66
CA SER A 179 -14.21 -2.05 30.69
C SER A 179 -12.88 -2.79 30.82
N ALA A 180 -12.69 -3.57 31.88
CA ALA A 180 -11.48 -4.38 31.87
C ALA A 180 -11.64 -5.49 30.85
N LEU A 181 -10.54 -5.83 30.20
CA LEU A 181 -10.44 -7.03 29.41
C LEU A 181 -10.32 -8.17 30.42
N HIS A 182 -11.44 -8.58 31.00
CA HIS A 182 -11.52 -9.80 31.79
C HIS A 182 -12.00 -10.94 30.90
N ASN A 183 -11.28 -12.07 30.96
CA ASN A 183 -11.59 -13.36 30.32
C ASN A 183 -11.38 -13.46 28.80
N PHE A 184 -10.24 -13.00 28.30
CA PHE A 184 -9.69 -13.56 27.08
C PHE A 184 -9.00 -14.91 27.40
N VAL A 185 -9.34 -15.95 26.66
CA VAL A 185 -8.97 -17.34 26.98
C VAL A 185 -7.47 -17.53 26.71
N GLY A 186 -6.67 -17.59 27.79
CA GLY A 186 -5.30 -18.09 27.75
C GLY A 186 -4.21 -17.01 27.70
N GLY A 187 -3.84 -16.50 28.87
CA GLY A 187 -2.60 -15.75 29.12
C GLY A 187 -2.34 -15.58 30.63
N PRO A 188 -1.07 -15.55 31.10
CA PRO A 188 -0.78 -15.40 32.52
C PRO A 188 -1.07 -13.95 32.97
N ALA A 189 -1.98 -13.78 33.93
CA ALA A 189 -2.18 -12.66 34.88
C ALA A 189 -2.09 -11.17 34.43
N GLU A 190 -1.71 -10.82 33.21
CA GLU A 190 -1.49 -9.42 32.78
C GLU A 190 -2.74 -8.73 32.20
N ASN A 191 -3.93 -9.39 32.28
CA ASN A 191 -5.27 -8.91 31.89
C ASN A 191 -5.39 -7.37 31.78
N PRO A 192 -5.08 -6.77 30.62
CA PRO A 192 -5.05 -5.32 30.50
C PRO A 192 -6.47 -4.75 30.51
N THR A 193 -6.60 -3.44 30.67
CA THR A 193 -7.91 -2.78 30.68
C THR A 193 -8.12 -2.04 29.37
N LEU A 194 -9.31 -2.14 28.75
CA LEU A 194 -9.66 -1.34 27.58
C LEU A 194 -10.50 -0.13 28.03
N ALA A 195 -9.97 1.06 27.76
CA ALA A 195 -10.66 2.31 28.04
C ALA A 195 -11.64 2.61 26.90
N THR A 196 -12.94 2.53 27.18
CA THR A 196 -13.98 2.82 26.17
C THR A 196 -14.29 4.32 26.06
N PHE A 197 -13.90 5.13 27.06
CA PHE A 197 -14.10 6.60 27.08
C PHE A 197 -13.21 7.37 26.09
N THR A 198 -12.22 6.71 25.48
CA THR A 198 -11.38 7.28 24.41
C THR A 198 -11.64 6.62 23.05
N GLY A 199 -12.73 5.89 22.85
CA GLY A 199 -13.03 5.28 21.55
C GLY A 199 -12.43 3.88 21.35
N GLY A 200 -12.14 3.14 22.42
CA GLY A 200 -11.70 1.74 22.33
C GLY A 200 -10.20 1.51 22.45
N HIS A 201 -9.51 2.36 23.20
CA HIS A 201 -8.07 2.28 23.34
C HIS A 201 -7.66 1.44 24.56
N LEU A 202 -6.46 0.87 24.52
CA LEU A 202 -5.82 0.28 25.69
C LEU A 202 -5.55 1.35 26.75
N TRP A 203 -5.81 1.00 28.02
CA TRP A 203 -5.64 1.92 29.13
C TRP A 203 -4.16 2.08 29.50
N PRO A 204 -3.60 3.31 29.44
CA PRO A 204 -2.18 3.56 29.69
C PRO A 204 -1.82 3.77 31.17
N GLY A 205 -2.78 3.61 32.10
CA GLY A 205 -2.51 3.70 33.54
C GLY A 205 -2.65 5.09 34.18
N PHE A 206 -2.91 6.15 33.41
CA PHE A 206 -3.04 7.52 33.94
C PHE A 206 -4.45 8.09 33.71
N ASN A 207 -5.36 7.86 34.65
CA ASN A 207 -6.59 8.62 34.78
C ASN A 207 -7.06 8.64 36.25
N PRO A 208 -7.00 9.78 36.94
CA PRO A 208 -7.30 9.87 38.37
C PRO A 208 -8.80 9.68 38.69
N ASN A 209 -9.67 9.67 37.69
CA ASN A 209 -11.12 9.52 37.86
C ASN A 209 -11.58 8.05 37.83
N LEU A 210 -10.67 7.09 37.60
CA LEU A 210 -10.99 5.67 37.50
C LEU A 210 -10.94 4.95 38.85
N PRO A 211 -11.69 3.84 39.00
CA PRO A 211 -11.63 3.02 40.20
C PRO A 211 -10.22 2.49 40.50
N PRO A 212 -9.83 2.37 41.78
CA PRO A 212 -8.59 1.72 42.17
C PRO A 212 -8.63 0.21 41.84
N GLY A 213 -7.49 -0.35 41.39
CA GLY A 213 -7.34 -1.79 41.12
C GLY A 213 -7.35 -2.21 39.65
N LEU A 214 -7.46 -1.27 38.72
CA LEU A 214 -7.31 -1.54 37.28
C LEU A 214 -5.86 -1.91 36.93
N VAL A 215 -5.68 -2.79 35.95
CA VAL A 215 -4.36 -3.20 35.43
C VAL A 215 -4.05 -2.39 34.18
N ALA A 216 -3.03 -1.54 34.28
CA ALA A 216 -2.52 -0.77 33.16
C ALA A 216 -1.68 -1.70 32.27
N TYR A 217 -1.78 -1.52 30.96
CA TYR A 217 -0.87 -2.22 30.08
C TYR A 217 0.56 -1.68 30.29
N PRO A 218 1.58 -2.54 30.51
CA PRO A 218 2.93 -2.09 30.88
C PRO A 218 3.61 -1.21 29.82
N ASN A 219 3.18 -1.30 28.56
CA ASN A 219 3.68 -0.46 27.48
C ASN A 219 2.64 0.63 27.15
N PRO A 220 2.75 1.85 27.73
CA PRO A 220 1.80 2.92 27.49
C PRO A 220 1.79 3.36 26.02
N TYR A 221 2.83 3.05 25.23
CA TYR A 221 2.96 3.42 23.82
C TYR A 221 2.58 2.31 22.85
N ASP A 222 1.81 1.33 23.31
CA ASP A 222 1.18 0.33 22.44
C ASP A 222 0.44 0.97 21.26
N LEU A 223 0.32 0.22 20.15
CA LEU A 223 -0.40 0.65 18.95
C LEU A 223 -1.79 1.14 19.32
N MET A 224 -2.57 0.33 20.04
CA MET A 224 -3.96 0.66 20.38
C MET A 224 -4.09 1.48 21.68
N SER A 225 -3.00 1.99 22.25
CA SER A 225 -3.05 2.88 23.41
C SER A 225 -3.42 4.32 23.02
N GLY A 226 -4.30 4.93 23.82
CA GLY A 226 -4.83 6.28 23.60
C GLY A 226 -3.94 7.42 24.08
N VAL A 227 -2.68 7.15 24.46
CA VAL A 227 -1.71 8.22 24.71
C VAL A 227 -1.28 8.84 23.39
N SER A 228 -1.26 10.18 23.36
CA SER A 228 -0.71 10.89 22.20
C SER A 228 0.75 10.50 22.01
N GLN A 229 1.08 10.16 20.78
CA GLN A 229 2.37 9.63 20.37
C GLN A 229 3.43 10.71 20.51
N THR A 230 4.55 10.48 21.18
CA THR A 230 5.63 11.48 21.19
C THR A 230 6.17 11.72 19.77
N ARG A 231 6.48 12.95 19.36
CA ARG A 231 7.14 13.28 18.07
C ARG A 231 8.15 12.23 17.58
N GLY A 232 7.94 11.72 16.37
CA GLY A 232 8.83 10.74 15.73
C GLY A 232 8.77 9.33 16.33
N LEU A 233 7.77 9.03 17.18
CA LEU A 233 7.50 7.68 17.67
C LEU A 233 6.80 6.87 16.58
N ARG A 234 7.24 5.63 16.40
CA ARG A 234 6.55 4.66 15.56
C ARG A 234 6.14 3.45 16.40
N LYS A 235 4.89 3.05 16.22
CA LYS A 235 4.22 1.93 16.88
C LYS A 235 3.97 0.80 15.89
N LEU A 236 4.00 -0.44 16.35
CA LEU A 236 3.79 -1.67 15.57
C LEU A 236 2.71 -2.52 16.25
N ILE A 237 2.10 -3.45 15.51
CA ILE A 237 1.10 -4.39 16.05
C ILE A 237 1.73 -5.23 17.16
N SER A 238 1.13 -5.22 18.35
CA SER A 238 1.63 -5.94 19.50
C SER A 238 1.06 -7.36 19.64
N PRO A 239 1.72 -8.25 20.41
CA PRO A 239 1.16 -9.52 20.85
C PRO A 239 -0.18 -9.39 21.55
N LEU A 240 -0.36 -8.30 22.30
CA LEU A 240 -1.63 -8.03 22.97
C LEU A 240 -2.72 -7.73 21.93
N ASP A 241 -2.43 -6.92 20.92
CA ASP A 241 -3.40 -6.57 19.89
C ASP A 241 -3.91 -7.82 19.17
N ALA A 242 -2.98 -8.69 18.75
CA ALA A 242 -3.28 -9.95 18.09
C ALA A 242 -4.16 -10.86 18.96
N ARG A 243 -3.82 -11.03 20.25
CA ARG A 243 -4.58 -11.88 21.17
C ARG A 243 -5.98 -11.35 21.45
N ILE A 244 -6.15 -10.02 21.56
CA ILE A 244 -7.48 -9.42 21.72
C ILE A 244 -8.37 -9.79 20.53
N LEU A 245 -7.88 -9.67 19.30
CA LEU A 245 -8.66 -10.03 18.12
C LEU A 245 -8.96 -11.53 18.03
N ARG A 246 -7.98 -12.38 18.38
CA ARG A 246 -8.20 -13.84 18.50
C ARG A 246 -9.31 -14.15 19.48
N ASP A 247 -9.25 -13.59 20.68
CA ASP A 247 -10.15 -14.00 21.77
C ASP A 247 -11.51 -13.32 21.71
N ALA A 248 -11.61 -12.13 21.12
CA ALA A 248 -12.88 -11.47 20.85
C ALA A 248 -13.59 -12.11 19.65
N TYR A 249 -12.90 -12.27 18.52
CA TYR A 249 -13.55 -12.58 17.24
C TYR A 249 -13.24 -13.98 16.70
N ASP A 250 -12.53 -14.82 17.47
CA ASP A 250 -12.06 -16.13 17.03
C ASP A 250 -11.26 -16.05 15.73
N TYR A 251 -10.44 -15.00 15.57
CA TYR A 251 -9.50 -14.92 14.45
C TYR A 251 -8.35 -15.89 14.65
N THR A 252 -7.93 -16.59 13.60
CA THR A 252 -6.62 -17.25 13.59
C THR A 252 -5.57 -16.18 13.41
N VAL A 253 -4.85 -15.89 14.49
CA VAL A 253 -3.75 -14.94 14.49
C VAL A 253 -2.41 -15.63 14.64
N TRP A 254 -1.39 -15.02 14.07
CA TRP A 254 -0.03 -15.22 14.50
C TRP A 254 0.28 -14.25 15.62
N ASP A 255 0.75 -14.77 16.74
CA ASP A 255 1.30 -13.91 17.78
C ASP A 255 2.62 -13.34 17.23
N PRO A 256 2.77 -12.01 17.13
CA PRO A 256 4.04 -11.36 16.80
C PRO A 256 5.27 -11.92 17.54
N ASP A 257 5.09 -12.49 18.74
CA ASP A 257 6.14 -13.17 19.51
C ASP A 257 6.38 -14.65 19.15
N ASP A 258 5.41 -15.38 18.58
CA ASP A 258 5.46 -16.84 18.39
C ASP A 258 5.97 -17.29 17.00
N LEU A 259 7.26 -17.63 16.89
CA LEU A 259 7.83 -18.51 15.86
C LEU A 259 9.02 -19.32 16.45
N PRO A 260 9.29 -20.55 15.94
CA PRO A 260 10.20 -21.50 16.59
C PRO A 260 11.68 -21.05 16.55
N THR A 261 12.22 -20.82 17.74
CA THR A 261 13.64 -20.83 18.15
C THR A 261 14.71 -20.69 17.06
N LEU A 262 15.30 -19.49 17.01
CA LEU A 262 16.75 -19.32 16.88
C LEU A 262 17.21 -18.43 18.04
N GLY A 263 18.44 -18.63 18.53
CA GLY A 263 18.98 -18.11 19.80
C GLY A 263 19.01 -16.59 20.02
N THR A 264 18.34 -15.81 19.18
CA THR A 264 17.98 -14.40 19.37
C THR A 264 16.58 -14.19 18.77
N ARG A 265 15.67 -13.53 19.50
CA ARG A 265 14.33 -13.20 18.97
C ARG A 265 14.52 -12.20 17.81
N PRO A 266 14.13 -12.52 16.56
CA PRO A 266 14.10 -11.54 15.49
C PRO A 266 13.07 -10.46 15.84
N THR A 267 13.35 -9.20 15.49
CA THR A 267 12.38 -8.10 15.61
C THR A 267 11.16 -8.38 14.72
N TYR A 268 9.98 -7.88 15.10
CA TYR A 268 8.73 -7.99 14.32
C TYR A 268 8.96 -7.76 12.82
N TRP A 269 9.63 -6.65 12.49
CA TRP A 269 9.94 -6.28 11.09
C TRP A 269 10.78 -7.31 10.34
N THR A 270 11.75 -7.94 11.00
CA THR A 270 12.58 -8.97 10.38
C THR A 270 11.74 -10.21 10.05
N ARG A 271 10.75 -10.53 10.88
CA ARG A 271 9.84 -11.67 10.69
C ARG A 271 8.89 -11.42 9.53
N PHE A 272 8.27 -10.25 9.50
CA PHE A 272 7.41 -9.80 8.41
C PHE A 272 8.09 -9.92 7.05
N CYS A 273 9.31 -9.38 6.90
CA CYS A 273 10.04 -9.45 5.63
C CYS A 273 10.51 -10.84 5.24
N THR A 274 10.77 -11.71 6.22
CA THR A 274 11.10 -13.12 5.96
C THR A 274 9.88 -13.86 5.43
N TYR A 275 8.69 -13.58 5.96
CA TYR A 275 7.47 -14.28 5.59
C TYR A 275 6.97 -13.95 4.17
N TYR A 276 7.07 -12.69 3.76
CA TYR A 276 6.69 -12.28 2.41
C TYR A 276 7.75 -12.57 1.34
N ASP A 277 8.82 -13.32 1.67
CA ASP A 277 9.95 -13.67 0.78
C ASP A 277 10.51 -12.46 0.02
N LEU A 278 10.72 -11.36 0.74
CA LEU A 278 11.22 -10.12 0.16
C LEU A 278 12.72 -10.01 0.36
N THR A 279 13.49 -10.14 -0.72
CA THR A 279 14.92 -9.79 -0.70
C THR A 279 15.08 -8.32 -0.37
N LEU A 280 15.69 -8.02 0.78
CA LEU A 280 15.96 -6.65 1.22
C LEU A 280 17.13 -6.05 0.43
N PRO A 281 16.94 -4.93 -0.30
CA PRO A 281 18.05 -4.11 -0.74
C PRO A 281 18.73 -3.43 0.46
N ALA A 282 20.02 -3.09 0.32
CA ALA A 282 20.69 -2.25 1.31
C ALA A 282 20.00 -0.87 1.39
N GLY A 283 19.39 -0.57 2.55
CA GLY A 283 18.81 0.75 2.85
C GLY A 283 17.34 0.96 2.45
N VAL A 284 16.62 -0.08 2.03
CA VAL A 284 15.18 0.00 1.75
C VAL A 284 14.53 -1.23 2.39
N GLY A 285 13.75 -1.03 3.47
CA GLY A 285 12.95 -2.11 4.08
C GLY A 285 11.93 -2.69 3.10
N CYS A 286 11.31 -3.83 3.46
CA CYS A 286 10.23 -4.50 2.73
C CYS A 286 9.46 -3.57 1.79
N VAL A 287 9.55 -3.84 0.49
CA VAL A 287 8.60 -3.28 -0.47
C VAL A 287 7.59 -4.37 -0.75
N ILE A 288 6.42 -4.28 -0.14
CA ILE A 288 5.28 -5.05 -0.60
C ILE A 288 4.63 -4.24 -1.73
N HIS A 289 4.80 -4.74 -2.95
CA HIS A 289 3.98 -4.31 -4.07
C HIS A 289 2.65 -5.08 -3.98
N HIS A 290 1.67 -4.57 -3.22
CA HIS A 290 0.28 -4.90 -3.56
C HIS A 290 0.09 -4.37 -4.98
N GLY A 291 -0.19 -5.28 -5.91
CA GLY A 291 0.13 -5.20 -7.33
C GLY A 291 -0.59 -4.13 -8.16
N ASP A 292 -0.49 -2.87 -7.79
CA ASP A 292 -1.12 -1.74 -8.48
C ASP A 292 -0.08 -0.68 -8.84
N ARG A 293 1.03 -1.13 -9.41
CA ARG A 293 1.75 -0.39 -10.44
C ARG A 293 1.94 -1.32 -11.61
N SER A 294 1.07 -1.21 -12.59
CA SER A 294 1.40 -1.72 -13.91
C SER A 294 2.49 -0.83 -14.49
N ALA A 295 3.56 -1.42 -15.02
CA ALA A 295 4.36 -0.69 -15.98
C ALA A 295 3.45 -0.26 -17.15
N PRO A 296 3.71 0.88 -17.81
CA PRO A 296 3.06 1.20 -19.06
C PRO A 296 3.25 0.03 -20.02
N MET A 297 2.21 -0.46 -20.68
CA MET A 297 2.33 -1.51 -21.69
C MET A 297 2.50 -0.85 -23.06
N LEU A 298 3.67 -1.02 -23.67
CA LEU A 298 3.91 -0.55 -25.03
C LEU A 298 3.20 -1.47 -26.02
N ASP A 299 2.44 -0.90 -26.96
CA ASP A 299 1.89 -1.71 -28.05
C ASP A 299 3.05 -2.24 -28.93
N PRO A 300 2.97 -3.48 -29.45
CA PRO A 300 4.02 -4.04 -30.30
C PRO A 300 4.31 -3.17 -31.52
N ILE A 301 5.61 -2.95 -31.79
CA ILE A 301 6.10 -2.25 -32.99
C ILE A 301 6.68 -3.30 -33.93
N ALA A 302 6.07 -3.45 -35.11
CA ALA A 302 6.53 -4.43 -36.10
C ALA A 302 7.82 -3.98 -36.80
N ASP A 303 8.63 -4.96 -37.19
CA ASP A 303 9.76 -4.75 -38.09
C ASP A 303 9.30 -4.15 -39.43
N MET A 304 10.10 -3.25 -39.98
CA MET A 304 9.74 -2.51 -41.19
C MET A 304 10.76 -2.70 -42.31
N THR A 305 10.24 -2.90 -43.52
CA THR A 305 11.04 -2.80 -44.75
C THR A 305 10.65 -1.55 -45.51
N VAL A 306 11.61 -0.64 -45.71
CA VAL A 306 11.36 0.66 -46.34
C VAL A 306 12.40 1.00 -47.41
N LYS A 307 12.09 1.97 -48.27
CA LYS A 307 13.01 2.41 -49.32
C LYS A 307 14.17 3.22 -48.71
N PRO A 308 15.43 2.99 -49.12
CA PRO A 308 16.54 3.88 -48.78
C PRO A 308 16.24 5.35 -49.14
N GLY A 309 16.73 6.28 -48.31
CA GLY A 309 16.55 7.72 -48.53
C GLY A 309 15.16 8.29 -48.23
N SER A 310 14.21 7.46 -47.79
CA SER A 310 12.88 7.92 -47.34
C SER A 310 12.92 8.48 -45.91
N VAL A 311 11.86 9.17 -45.49
CA VAL A 311 11.63 9.52 -44.08
C VAL A 311 10.59 8.55 -43.53
N LEU A 312 10.93 7.87 -42.43
CA LEU A 312 10.00 7.03 -41.70
C LEU A 312 9.42 7.80 -40.53
N THR A 313 8.10 7.78 -40.41
CA THR A 313 7.33 8.34 -39.29
C THR A 313 6.24 7.38 -38.85
N PHE A 314 6.12 7.16 -37.55
CA PHE A 314 4.99 6.44 -36.95
C PHE A 314 4.81 6.90 -35.50
N ARG A 315 3.70 6.52 -34.87
CA ARG A 315 3.43 6.81 -33.46
C ARG A 315 3.52 5.54 -32.63
N ALA A 316 4.43 5.52 -31.65
CA ALA A 316 4.40 4.52 -30.59
C ALA A 316 3.23 4.82 -29.64
N THR A 317 2.48 3.79 -29.28
CA THR A 317 1.35 3.87 -28.35
C THR A 317 1.65 3.00 -27.14
N ALA A 318 1.27 3.49 -25.97
CA ALA A 318 1.35 2.74 -24.73
C ALA A 318 0.09 2.99 -23.91
N ARG A 319 -0.27 2.01 -23.09
CA ARG A 319 -1.42 2.09 -22.18
C ARG A 319 -0.91 1.91 -20.77
N ASP A 320 -1.45 2.69 -19.86
CA ASP A 320 -1.17 2.54 -18.44
C ASP A 320 -2.46 2.24 -17.71
N ALA A 321 -2.45 1.25 -16.80
CA ALA A 321 -3.62 0.95 -15.98
C ALA A 321 -3.76 1.94 -14.80
N ASN A 322 -2.75 2.79 -14.57
CA ASN A 322 -2.74 3.84 -13.56
C ASN A 322 -3.41 5.12 -14.12
N PRO A 323 -4.64 5.46 -13.70
CA PRO A 323 -5.34 6.63 -14.22
C PRO A 323 -4.62 7.93 -13.87
N GLY A 324 -4.47 8.83 -14.86
CA GLY A 324 -3.93 10.18 -14.66
C GLY A 324 -2.40 10.32 -14.72
N GLN A 325 -1.64 9.23 -14.88
CA GLN A 325 -0.18 9.31 -15.06
C GLN A 325 0.19 9.72 -16.49
N ALA A 326 1.11 10.68 -16.61
CA ALA A 326 1.66 11.11 -17.89
C ALA A 326 2.76 10.15 -18.36
N LEU A 327 2.65 9.68 -19.60
CA LEU A 327 3.65 8.80 -20.22
C LEU A 327 4.72 9.62 -20.96
N ASN A 328 5.97 9.22 -20.77
CA ASN A 328 7.12 9.77 -21.47
C ASN A 328 7.76 8.70 -22.36
N PHE A 329 7.93 9.02 -23.64
CA PHE A 329 8.54 8.16 -24.66
C PHE A 329 9.99 8.57 -24.94
N SER A 330 10.88 7.59 -25.01
CA SER A 330 12.29 7.82 -25.37
C SER A 330 12.85 6.68 -26.24
N LEU A 331 14.01 6.95 -26.85
CA LEU A 331 14.82 5.93 -27.52
C LEU A 331 15.96 5.54 -26.59
N ASP A 332 16.09 4.24 -26.32
CA ASP A 332 17.21 3.73 -25.55
C ASP A 332 18.53 3.88 -26.34
N PRO A 333 19.67 3.99 -25.65
CA PRO A 333 20.98 4.01 -26.30
C PRO A 333 21.23 2.75 -27.14
N GLY A 334 21.89 2.90 -28.29
CA GLY A 334 22.29 1.78 -29.16
C GLY A 334 21.66 1.79 -30.56
N GLY A 335 20.65 2.63 -30.78
CA GLY A 335 20.10 2.87 -32.12
C GLY A 335 20.96 3.79 -33.00
N PRO A 336 20.83 3.72 -34.34
CA PRO A 336 21.49 4.66 -35.25
C PRO A 336 21.17 6.14 -34.97
N ALA A 337 22.15 7.00 -35.24
CA ALA A 337 21.99 8.45 -35.07
C ALA A 337 20.93 9.04 -36.03
N GLY A 338 20.36 10.17 -35.61
CA GLY A 338 19.41 10.95 -36.41
C GLY A 338 17.95 10.51 -36.30
N ALA A 339 17.65 9.48 -35.50
CA ALA A 339 16.28 9.15 -35.10
C ALA A 339 15.86 9.98 -33.89
N THR A 340 14.59 10.35 -33.83
CA THR A 340 13.99 11.10 -32.73
C THR A 340 12.65 10.51 -32.36
N ILE A 341 12.27 10.60 -31.09
CA ILE A 341 10.90 10.33 -30.63
C ILE A 341 10.41 11.48 -29.77
N HIS A 342 9.16 11.91 -29.97
CA HIS A 342 8.59 12.99 -29.18
C HIS A 342 8.07 12.46 -27.83
N ALA A 343 8.61 13.01 -26.74
CA ALA A 343 8.39 12.57 -25.36
C ALA A 343 6.92 12.37 -24.98
N ASN A 344 6.03 13.27 -25.37
CA ASN A 344 4.63 13.25 -24.89
C ASN A 344 3.66 12.59 -25.89
N THR A 345 4.08 12.39 -27.14
CA THR A 345 3.17 11.89 -28.20
C THR A 345 3.58 10.51 -28.71
N GLY A 346 4.82 10.09 -28.47
CA GLY A 346 5.38 8.85 -29.02
C GLY A 346 5.68 8.93 -30.53
N GLU A 347 5.68 10.13 -31.13
CA GLU A 347 5.94 10.28 -32.56
C GLU A 347 7.42 10.02 -32.89
N PHE A 348 7.69 8.88 -33.52
CA PHE A 348 9.00 8.48 -34.02
C PHE A 348 9.24 9.08 -35.40
N ARG A 349 10.45 9.58 -35.64
CA ARG A 349 10.91 10.07 -36.94
C ARG A 349 12.36 9.71 -37.19
N TRP A 350 12.65 9.19 -38.38
CA TRP A 350 14.02 8.93 -38.82
C TRP A 350 14.18 9.20 -40.32
N VAL A 351 15.22 9.94 -40.69
CA VAL A 351 15.63 10.13 -42.10
C VAL A 351 16.58 8.99 -42.46
N LEU A 352 16.15 8.09 -43.34
CA LEU A 352 16.94 6.90 -43.64
C LEU A 352 18.14 7.24 -44.54
N PRO A 353 19.29 6.59 -44.31
CA PRO A 353 20.41 6.65 -45.24
C PRO A 353 19.98 6.23 -46.64
N ASN A 354 20.55 6.87 -47.66
CA ASN A 354 20.33 6.48 -49.05
C ASN A 354 21.22 5.29 -49.48
N VAL A 355 21.34 4.29 -48.61
CA VAL A 355 22.09 3.04 -48.81
C VAL A 355 21.38 1.87 -48.11
N PRO A 356 21.57 0.62 -48.56
CA PRO A 356 21.13 -0.57 -47.84
C PRO A 356 21.59 -0.54 -46.37
N THR A 357 20.65 -0.66 -45.45
CA THR A 357 20.84 -0.46 -44.01
C THR A 357 20.00 -1.45 -43.24
N LYS A 358 20.58 -2.04 -42.19
CA LYS A 358 19.84 -2.76 -41.15
C LYS A 358 20.06 -2.01 -39.84
N ALA A 359 18.97 -1.59 -39.23
CA ALA A 359 18.96 -0.80 -38.00
C ALA A 359 18.06 -1.46 -36.96
N SER A 360 18.39 -1.29 -35.68
CA SER A 360 17.55 -1.69 -34.56
C SER A 360 17.33 -0.49 -33.66
N PHE A 361 16.11 -0.29 -33.19
CA PHE A 361 15.76 0.74 -32.23
C PHE A 361 14.97 0.12 -31.09
N THR A 362 15.19 0.63 -29.88
CA THR A 362 14.44 0.23 -28.69
C THR A 362 13.69 1.46 -28.19
N VAL A 363 12.36 1.42 -28.24
CA VAL A 363 11.48 2.46 -27.70
C VAL A 363 11.17 2.12 -26.25
N ARG A 364 11.20 3.13 -25.38
CA ARG A 364 10.79 3.04 -23.98
C ARG A 364 9.57 3.93 -23.76
N ALA A 365 8.56 3.43 -23.04
CA ALA A 365 7.60 4.28 -22.35
C ALA A 365 7.82 4.19 -20.85
N SER A 366 7.75 5.31 -20.17
CA SER A 366 7.85 5.38 -18.72
C SER A 366 6.77 6.29 -18.15
N ASP A 367 6.24 5.92 -16.99
CA ASP A 367 5.36 6.73 -16.15
C ASP A 367 6.14 7.57 -15.11
N GLY A 368 7.47 7.55 -15.17
CA GLY A 368 8.37 8.18 -14.18
C GLY A 368 8.80 7.27 -13.03
N PHE A 369 8.27 6.05 -12.96
CA PHE A 369 8.56 5.06 -11.93
C PHE A 369 8.97 3.70 -12.53
N LEU A 370 8.12 3.15 -13.40
CA LEU A 370 8.33 1.93 -14.16
C LEU A 370 8.42 2.24 -15.65
N SER A 371 8.77 1.23 -16.43
CA SER A 371 8.86 1.36 -17.88
C SER A 371 8.75 0.03 -18.57
N ASP A 372 8.28 0.06 -19.81
CA ASP A 372 8.31 -1.05 -20.76
C ASP A 372 9.09 -0.65 -22.01
N THR A 373 9.66 -1.64 -22.68
CA THR A 373 10.47 -1.44 -23.88
C THR A 373 10.10 -2.40 -24.99
N VAL A 374 10.08 -1.88 -26.22
CA VAL A 374 9.90 -2.69 -27.43
C VAL A 374 11.03 -2.39 -28.39
N THR A 375 11.64 -3.47 -28.91
CA THR A 375 12.68 -3.40 -29.91
C THR A 375 12.13 -3.81 -31.26
N PHE A 376 12.48 -3.06 -32.30
CA PHE A 376 12.08 -3.35 -33.68
C PHE A 376 13.25 -3.08 -34.63
N ALA A 377 13.25 -3.79 -35.76
CA ALA A 377 14.24 -3.68 -36.81
C ALA A 377 13.70 -2.92 -38.02
N ILE A 378 14.57 -2.14 -38.64
CA ILE A 378 14.33 -1.52 -39.94
C ILE A 378 15.35 -2.08 -40.93
N VAL A 379 14.86 -2.60 -42.05
CA VAL A 379 15.68 -3.03 -43.17
C VAL A 379 15.37 -2.15 -44.38
N THR A 380 16.39 -1.61 -45.03
CA THR A 380 16.20 -0.95 -46.32
C THR A 380 16.50 -1.91 -47.46
N ASN A 381 15.51 -2.09 -48.33
CA ASN A 381 15.64 -2.91 -49.53
C ASN A 381 15.45 -2.05 -50.77
N ASN A 382 16.29 -2.29 -51.78
CA ASN A 382 16.07 -1.78 -53.13
C ASN A 382 14.94 -2.59 -53.78
N VAL A 383 13.68 -2.35 -53.37
CA VAL A 383 12.56 -2.94 -54.10
C VAL A 383 12.45 -2.21 -55.44
N LEU A 384 12.96 -2.84 -56.49
CA LEU A 384 12.49 -2.65 -57.85
C LEU A 384 11.04 -3.15 -57.88
N LEU A 385 10.06 -2.25 -57.98
CA LEU A 385 8.71 -2.64 -58.37
C LEU A 385 8.78 -3.08 -59.83
N ILE A 386 8.94 -4.38 -60.07
CA ILE A 386 8.65 -4.96 -61.38
C ILE A 386 7.12 -5.09 -61.43
N ASP A 387 6.48 -4.21 -62.20
CA ASP A 387 5.07 -4.34 -62.57
C ASP A 387 4.93 -5.54 -63.52
N ASN A 388 4.35 -6.64 -63.04
CA ASN A 388 4.07 -7.85 -63.83
C ASN A 388 2.85 -7.68 -64.75
N ARG A 389 2.77 -6.57 -65.49
CA ARG A 389 1.81 -6.39 -66.58
C ARG A 389 2.51 -5.92 -67.86
N ASN A 390 3.28 -6.82 -68.46
CA ASN A 390 3.28 -7.09 -69.91
C ASN A 390 4.40 -8.08 -70.23
N VAL A 391 4.05 -9.38 -70.21
CA VAL A 391 4.77 -10.33 -71.06
C VAL A 391 4.30 -10.05 -72.48
N VAL A 392 5.14 -9.39 -73.28
CA VAL A 392 5.11 -9.50 -74.74
C VAL A 392 6.48 -9.97 -75.19
N THR A 393 6.47 -11.16 -75.76
CA THR A 393 7.57 -11.95 -76.32
C THR A 393 8.44 -11.20 -77.31
N THR A 394 9.75 -11.32 -77.15
CA THR A 394 10.68 -11.33 -78.29
C THR A 394 11.28 -12.74 -78.41
N ARG A 395 10.84 -13.49 -79.43
CA ARG A 395 11.62 -14.62 -79.96
C ARG A 395 12.78 -13.99 -80.72
N ASN A 396 14.00 -14.11 -80.20
CA ASN A 396 15.18 -14.08 -81.06
C ASN A 396 15.39 -15.49 -81.57
N VAL A 397 15.32 -15.64 -82.89
CA VAL A 397 15.86 -16.79 -83.61
C VAL A 397 17.37 -16.57 -83.65
N ASP A 398 18.14 -17.57 -83.24
CA ASP A 398 19.61 -17.52 -83.20
C ASP A 398 20.25 -17.21 -84.56
N ALA A 399 21.44 -16.63 -84.52
CA ALA A 399 22.28 -16.42 -85.68
C ALA A 399 23.16 -17.65 -85.97
N GLY A 400 23.14 -18.13 -87.23
CA GLY A 400 24.27 -18.81 -87.88
C GLY A 400 24.08 -20.26 -88.34
N GLU A 401 23.54 -20.47 -89.54
CA GLU A 401 24.14 -21.11 -90.74
C GLU A 401 23.12 -21.21 -91.88
#